data_AF-A0A4Q3B9F1-F1
#
_entry.id   AF-A0A4Q3B9F1-F1
#
_cell.length_a   1.000
_cell.length_b   1.000
_cell.length_c   1.000
_cell.angle_alpha   90.00
_cell.angle_beta   90.00
_cell.angle_gamma   90.00
#
_symmetry.space_group_name_H-M   'P 1'
#
loop_
_entity.id
_entity.type
_entity.pdbx_description
1 polymer ?
#
loop_
_entity_poly.entity_id
_entity_poly.type
_entity_poly.pdbx_seq_one_letter_code
_entity_poly.pdbx_strand_id
1 'polypeptide(L)' 'MYDYSQLEAMLLPGLYDVAKDMKVPYFRKLKRKELIDKILEFQSGGSAKSSAKPAESTTPKANPEAETSQPQLSFTQNT' A
#
# COMPACT_ATOMS: atom_id res chain seq x y z
N MET A 1 -19.81 8.45 5.91
CA MET A 1 -18.39 8.38 5.52
C MET A 1 -17.76 9.69 5.93
N TYR A 2 -16.73 9.65 6.76
CA TYR A 2 -15.94 10.82 7.18
C TYR A 2 -14.79 11.05 6.20
N ASP A 3 -14.54 12.31 5.83
CA ASP A 3 -13.42 12.72 4.99
C ASP A 3 -12.16 13.01 5.81
N TYR A 4 -11.00 13.07 5.14
CA TYR A 4 -9.70 13.37 5.78
C TYR A 4 -9.75 14.64 6.63
N SER A 5 -10.31 15.75 6.11
CA SER A 5 -10.40 17.01 6.84
C SER A 5 -11.33 16.95 8.06
N GLN A 6 -12.38 16.12 8.01
CA GLN A 6 -13.27 15.92 9.16
C GLN A 6 -12.55 15.16 10.26
N LEU A 7 -11.85 14.08 9.91
CA LEU A 7 -11.05 13.28 10.84
C LEU A 7 -9.87 14.09 11.41
N GLU A 8 -9.24 14.94 10.60
CA GLU A 8 -8.17 15.84 11.08
C GLU A 8 -8.68 16.87 12.08
N ALA A 9 -9.88 17.43 11.86
CA ALA A 9 -10.51 18.37 12.76
C ALA A 9 -10.99 17.71 14.07
N MET A 10 -11.25 16.39 14.07
CA MET A 10 -11.66 15.64 15.26
C MET A 10 -10.51 15.49 16.28
N LEU A 11 -10.86 15.54 17.56
CA LEU A 11 -9.93 15.26 18.64
C LEU A 11 -9.50 13.78 18.61
N LEU A 12 -8.29 13.51 19.13
CA LEU A 12 -7.73 12.15 19.21
C LEU A 12 -8.69 11.13 19.87
N PRO A 13 -9.41 11.45 20.96
CA PRO A 13 -10.40 10.55 21.55
C PRO A 13 -11.55 10.24 20.59
N GLY A 14 -12.05 11.23 19.84
CA GLY A 14 -13.11 11.03 18.85
C GLY A 14 -12.65 10.13 17.68
N LEU A 15 -11.39 10.26 17.26
CA LEU A 15 -10.80 9.35 16.28
C LEU A 15 -10.70 7.91 16.79
N TYR A 16 -10.44 7.73 18.09
CA TYR A 16 -10.43 6.40 18.71
C TYR A 16 -11.82 5.76 18.78
N ASP A 17 -12.87 6.54 19.03
CA ASP A 17 -14.24 6.02 19.00
C ASP A 17 -14.63 5.57 17.58
N VAL A 18 -14.34 6.38 16.56
CA VAL A 18 -14.60 6.00 15.15
C VAL A 18 -13.80 4.74 14.76
N ALA A 19 -12.53 4.66 15.13
CA ALA A 19 -11.69 3.49 14.88
C ALA A 19 -12.20 2.23 15.60
N LYS A 20 -12.76 2.39 16.80
CA LYS A 20 -13.35 1.30 17.58
C LYS A 20 -14.63 0.79 16.93
N ASP A 21 -15.50 1.67 16.45
CA ASP A 21 -16.73 1.30 15.74
C ASP A 21 -16.41 0.57 14.43
N MET A 22 -15.36 1.00 13.72
CA MET A 22 -14.89 0.35 12.49
C MET A 22 -14.01 -0.89 12.74
N LYS A 23 -13.77 -1.25 14.01
CA LYS A 23 -12.89 -2.35 14.42
C LYS A 23 -11.50 -2.31 13.78
N VAL A 24 -10.93 -1.12 13.63
CA VAL A 24 -9.55 -0.93 13.17
C VAL A 24 -8.61 -1.57 14.20
N PRO A 25 -7.75 -2.54 13.84
CA PRO A 25 -6.86 -3.19 14.81
C PRO A 25 -5.72 -2.26 15.22
N TYR A 26 -5.23 -2.41 16.46
CA TYR A 26 -4.08 -1.68 17.00
C TYR A 26 -4.17 -0.13 16.99
N PHE A 27 -5.36 0.44 16.80
CA PHE A 27 -5.60 1.89 16.69
C PHE A 27 -5.04 2.72 17.85
N ARG A 28 -5.00 2.16 19.07
CA ARG A 28 -4.44 2.81 20.26
C ARG A 28 -2.93 3.07 20.19
N LYS A 29 -2.21 2.36 19.32
CA LYS A 29 -0.76 2.50 19.13
C LYS A 29 -0.42 3.39 17.93
N LEU A 30 -1.42 3.79 17.14
CA LEU A 30 -1.23 4.61 15.94
C LEU A 30 -1.16 6.10 16.32
N LYS A 31 -0.34 6.84 15.57
CA LYS A 31 -0.31 8.31 15.62
C LYS A 31 -1.53 8.88 14.89
N ARG A 32 -1.88 10.14 15.16
CA ARG A 32 -3.06 10.81 14.57
C ARG A 32 -3.17 10.61 13.06
N LYS A 33 -2.12 10.91 12.30
CA LYS A 33 -2.11 10.77 10.84
C LYS A 33 -2.34 9.32 10.39
N GLU A 34 -1.60 8.38 10.96
CA GLU A 34 -1.73 6.93 10.69
C GLU A 34 -3.12 6.39 11.01
N LEU A 35 -3.72 6.90 12.10
CA LEU A 35 -5.08 6.53 12.51
C LEU A 35 -6.12 7.05 11.51
N ILE A 36 -5.98 8.29 11.04
CA ILE A 36 -6.86 8.89 10.02
C ILE A 36 -6.78 8.09 8.72
N ASP A 37 -5.57 7.79 8.24
CA ASP A 37 -5.35 6.97 7.04
C ASP A 37 -6.00 5.58 7.17
N LYS A 38 -5.79 4.90 8.30
CA LYS A 38 -6.40 3.58 8.54
C LYS A 38 -7.92 3.64 8.59
N ILE A 39 -8.49 4.65 9.23
CA ILE A 39 -9.95 4.84 9.27
C ILE A 39 -10.51 5.04 7.85
N LEU A 40 -9.83 5.82 7.00
CA LEU A 40 -10.20 6.03 5.59
C LEU A 40 -10.08 4.74 4.75
N GLU A 41 -9.03 3.94 4.93
CA GLU A 41 -8.88 2.65 4.26
C GLU A 41 -10.02 1.68 4.60
N PHE A 42 -10.37 1.57 5.89
CA PHE A 42 -11.46 0.69 6.35
C PHE A 42 -12.83 1.18 5.84
N GLN A 43 -13.01 2.50 5.78
CA GLN A 43 -14.18 3.16 5.21
C GLN A 43 -14.33 2.90 3.72
N SER A 44 -13.24 2.97 2.95
CA SER A 44 -13.28 2.76 1.50
C SER A 44 -13.52 1.30 1.08
N GLY A 45 -13.94 0.44 2.02
CA GLY A 45 -14.30 -0.95 1.77
C GLY A 45 -13.11 -1.88 1.88
N GLY A 46 -12.37 -1.78 3.00
CA GLY A 46 -11.20 -2.58 3.40
C GLY A 46 -11.30 -4.08 3.13
N SER A 47 -11.24 -4.44 1.85
CA SER A 47 -10.95 -5.75 1.28
C SER A 47 -9.56 -5.70 0.63
N ALA A 48 -8.69 -4.79 1.08
CA ALA A 48 -7.28 -4.91 0.78
C ALA A 48 -6.69 -5.89 1.79
N LYS A 49 -6.67 -7.17 1.40
CA LYS A 49 -5.66 -8.13 1.84
C LYS A 49 -4.29 -7.46 1.70
N SER A 50 -3.82 -6.80 2.74
CA SER A 50 -2.44 -6.38 2.82
C SER A 50 -2.01 -6.44 4.27
N SER A 51 -1.94 -7.70 4.72
CA SER A 51 -0.72 -8.25 5.30
C SER A 51 0.51 -7.98 4.39
N ALA A 52 0.76 -6.73 4.00
CA ALA A 52 2.07 -6.32 3.53
C ALA A 52 2.91 -6.16 4.80
N LYS A 53 3.31 -7.32 5.36
CA LYS A 53 4.56 -7.45 6.12
C LYS A 53 5.58 -6.60 5.35
N PRO A 54 6.33 -5.70 6.01
CA PRO A 54 7.44 -5.04 5.35
C PRO A 54 8.27 -6.12 4.66
N ALA A 55 8.30 -6.07 3.33
CA ALA A 55 9.08 -7.00 2.55
C ALA A 55 10.50 -6.91 3.07
N GLU A 56 10.97 -8.06 3.50
CA GLU A 56 12.33 -8.35 3.87
C GLU A 56 13.29 -7.69 2.89
N SER A 57 14.33 -7.08 3.45
CA SER A 57 15.45 -6.49 2.74
C SER A 57 16.03 -7.46 1.71
N THR A 58 15.62 -7.35 0.45
CA THR A 58 16.36 -7.95 -0.67
C THR A 58 16.83 -6.83 -1.59
N THR A 59 18.07 -6.44 -1.36
CA THR A 59 18.93 -5.71 -2.29
C THR A 59 18.79 -6.27 -3.71
N PRO A 60 18.41 -5.49 -4.72
CA PRO A 60 18.58 -5.91 -6.10
C PRO A 60 20.06 -5.78 -6.46
N LYS A 61 20.82 -6.88 -6.35
CA LYS A 61 22.11 -7.00 -7.05
C LYS A 61 21.79 -7.26 -8.53
N ALA A 62 21.45 -6.21 -9.25
CA ALA A 62 21.41 -6.23 -10.70
C ALA A 62 22.85 -6.06 -11.21
N ASN A 63 23.51 -7.18 -11.51
CA ASN A 63 24.60 -7.21 -12.49
C ASN A 63 24.08 -7.98 -13.70
N PRO A 64 23.76 -7.32 -14.82
CA PRO A 64 23.90 -7.90 -16.13
C PRO A 64 25.20 -7.38 -16.73
N GLU A 65 26.23 -8.21 -16.56
CA GLU A 65 27.42 -8.20 -17.39
C GLU A 65 26.99 -8.37 -18.86
N ALA A 66 27.70 -7.66 -19.73
CA ALA A 66 27.44 -7.55 -21.15
C ALA A 66 27.52 -8.91 -21.85
N GLU A 67 26.62 -9.14 -22.82
CA GLU A 67 27.04 -9.81 -24.04
C GLU A 67 26.32 -9.23 -25.26
N THR A 68 27.06 -8.34 -25.91
CA THR A 68 27.01 -8.09 -27.34
C THR A 68 27.04 -9.42 -28.09
N SER A 69 26.00 -9.70 -28.87
CA SER A 69 26.11 -10.24 -30.23
C SER A 69 24.74 -10.24 -30.90
N GLN A 70 24.46 -9.19 -31.68
CA GLN A 70 23.87 -9.43 -33.00
C GLN A 70 24.86 -10.32 -33.79
N PRO A 71 24.47 -11.13 -34.81
CA PRO A 71 23.46 -10.71 -35.78
C PRO A 71 22.67 -11.82 -36.53
N GLN A 72 21.75 -11.36 -37.39
CA GLN A 72 21.49 -11.87 -38.75
C GLN A 72 20.45 -12.99 -39.04
N LEU A 73 19.55 -12.59 -39.96
CA LEU A 73 19.04 -13.32 -41.14
C LEU A 73 17.70 -14.07 -41.05
N SER A 74 16.66 -13.34 -41.50
CA SER A 74 15.70 -13.67 -42.57
C SER A 74 15.13 -15.09 -42.69
N PHE A 75 13.79 -15.21 -42.68
CA PHE A 75 13.02 -15.69 -43.85
C PHE A 75 11.52 -15.38 -43.71
N THR A 76 10.94 -14.82 -44.78
CA THR A 76 9.50 -14.68 -45.05
C THR A 76 8.82 -16.04 -45.28
N GLN A 77 7.56 -16.17 -44.82
CA GLN A 77 6.42 -16.96 -45.36
C GLN A 77 5.39 -17.12 -44.21
N ASN A 78 4.11 -16.83 -44.37
CA ASN A 78 3.01 -17.64 -44.96
C ASN A 78 1.72 -16.84 -44.62
N THR A 79 0.55 -16.86 -45.29
CA THR A 79 -0.14 -17.78 -46.21
C THR A 79 -1.13 -16.95 -47.02
#